data_AF-A0A822EBV7-F1
#
_entry.id   AF-A0A822EBV7-F1
#
_cell.length_a   1.000
_cell.length_b   1.000
_cell.length_c   1.000
_cell.angle_alpha   90.00
_cell.angle_beta   90.00
_cell.angle_gamma   90.00
#
_symmetry.space_group_name_H-M   'P 1'
#
loop_
_entity.id
_entity.type
_entity.pdbx_description
1 polymer ?
#
loop_
_entity_poly.entity_id
_entity_poly.type
_entity_poly.pdbx_seq_one_letter_code
_entity_poly.pdbx_strand_id
1 'polypeptide(L)'
;AWELIYNTHRQYHSEHKILYNHIGYVYFKLGHIHIAMKNYLKKLSMYRQYPKHSDLAQVYKNIGLIFEQDVHNYPIALSFYKRAVELIPNKKHPHCILYKNMIKMLQLKMKKKLMIRKKIIILID
;
A
#
# COMPACT_ATOMS: atom_id res chain seq x y z
N ALA A 1 23.94 -25.45 -17.03
CA ALA A 1 22.55 -25.82 -17.36
C ALA A 1 21.60 -25.65 -16.16
N TRP A 2 21.89 -26.26 -15.00
CA TRP A 2 21.04 -26.14 -13.79
C TRP A 2 20.87 -24.71 -13.25
N GLU A 3 21.94 -23.91 -13.20
CA GLU A 3 21.82 -22.49 -12.80
C GLU A 3 20.94 -21.68 -13.76
N LEU A 4 20.99 -21.98 -15.07
CA LEU A 4 20.17 -21.31 -16.07
C LEU A 4 18.69 -21.63 -15.85
N ILE A 5 18.34 -22.91 -15.64
CA ILE A 5 16.98 -23.38 -15.35
C ILE A 5 16.47 -22.83 -14.01
N TYR A 6 17.34 -22.81 -13.00
CA TYR A 6 17.01 -22.25 -11.69
C TYR A 6 16.75 -20.74 -11.75
N ASN A 7 17.59 -20.01 -12.48
CA ASN A 7 17.45 -18.56 -12.65
C ASN A 7 16.24 -18.19 -13.50
N THR A 8 15.96 -18.93 -14.58
CA THR A 8 14.73 -18.70 -15.38
C THR A 8 13.49 -19.01 -14.56
N HIS A 9 13.44 -20.14 -13.85
CA HIS A 9 12.32 -20.47 -12.96
C HIS A 9 12.11 -19.40 -11.88
N ARG A 10 13.19 -18.93 -11.24
CA ARG A 10 13.15 -17.84 -10.25
C ARG A 10 12.66 -16.52 -10.86
N GLN A 11 13.08 -16.20 -12.07
CA GLN A 11 12.64 -15.01 -12.81
C GLN A 11 11.14 -15.09 -13.16
N TYR A 12 10.66 -16.22 -13.69
CA TYR A 12 9.23 -16.43 -13.96
C TYR A 12 8.39 -16.30 -12.68
N HIS A 13 8.84 -16.86 -11.56
CA HIS A 13 8.18 -16.67 -10.27
C HIS A 13 8.20 -15.22 -9.81
N SER A 14 9.22 -14.43 -10.16
CA SER A 14 9.31 -13.01 -9.82
C SER A 14 8.38 -12.12 -10.67
N GLU A 15 8.22 -12.42 -11.96
CA GLU A 15 7.37 -11.67 -12.88
C GLU A 15 5.88 -11.88 -12.55
N HIS A 16 5.46 -13.12 -12.29
CA HIS A 16 4.11 -13.43 -11.82
C HIS A 16 3.75 -12.64 -10.55
N LYS A 17 4.72 -12.50 -9.64
CA LYS A 17 4.54 -11.73 -8.40
C LYS A 17 4.33 -10.25 -8.71
N ILE A 18 5.02 -9.64 -9.66
CA ILE A 18 4.82 -8.20 -9.97
C ILE A 18 3.41 -7.97 -10.55
N LEU A 19 2.95 -8.89 -11.39
CA LEU A 19 1.68 -8.78 -12.11
C LEU A 19 0.45 -8.60 -11.19
N TYR A 20 0.36 -9.34 -10.08
CA TYR A 20 -0.78 -9.24 -9.16
C TYR A 20 -0.96 -7.83 -8.57
N ASN A 21 0.13 -7.11 -8.32
CA ASN A 21 0.02 -5.74 -7.83
C ASN A 21 -0.53 -4.79 -8.91
N HIS A 22 -0.11 -4.96 -10.16
CA HIS A 22 -0.61 -4.15 -11.28
C HIS A 22 -2.06 -4.46 -11.59
N ILE A 23 -2.45 -5.74 -11.66
CA ILE A 23 -3.84 -6.15 -11.83
C ILE A 23 -4.71 -5.57 -10.72
N GLY A 24 -4.28 -5.70 -9.46
CA GLY A 24 -5.01 -5.12 -8.33
C GLY A 24 -5.18 -3.61 -8.47
N TYR A 25 -4.14 -2.90 -8.91
CA TYR A 25 -4.21 -1.46 -9.15
C TYR A 25 -5.15 -1.07 -10.28
N VAL A 26 -5.16 -1.80 -11.40
CA VAL A 26 -6.11 -1.56 -12.49
C VAL A 26 -7.55 -1.72 -11.99
N TYR A 27 -7.86 -2.83 -11.31
CA TYR A 27 -9.20 -3.05 -10.76
C TYR A 27 -9.59 -2.01 -9.70
N PHE A 28 -8.64 -1.55 -8.88
CA PHE A 28 -8.88 -0.44 -7.95
C PHE A 28 -9.29 0.83 -8.70
N LYS A 29 -8.57 1.18 -9.78
CA LYS A 29 -8.90 2.36 -10.61
C LYS A 29 -10.23 2.23 -11.35
N LEU A 30 -10.70 1.00 -11.61
CA LEU A 30 -12.03 0.71 -12.16
C LEU A 30 -13.13 0.66 -11.09
N GLY A 31 -12.83 0.89 -9.81
CA GLY A 31 -13.80 0.82 -8.71
C GLY A 31 -14.15 -0.61 -8.26
N HIS A 32 -13.50 -1.63 -8.80
CA HIS A 32 -13.70 -3.03 -8.41
C HIS A 32 -12.85 -3.39 -7.18
N ILE A 33 -13.18 -2.79 -6.03
CA ILE A 33 -12.38 -2.85 -4.79
C ILE A 33 -12.16 -4.29 -4.30
N HIS A 34 -13.19 -5.14 -4.37
CA HIS A 34 -13.08 -6.53 -3.93
C HIS A 34 -12.07 -7.33 -4.77
N ILE A 35 -12.04 -7.12 -6.09
CA ILE A 35 -11.09 -7.76 -7.01
C ILE A 35 -9.68 -7.20 -6.76
N ALA A 36 -9.56 -5.89 -6.53
CA ALA A 36 -8.29 -5.27 -6.18
C ALA A 36 -7.68 -5.90 -4.93
N MET A 37 -8.46 -5.99 -3.84
CA MET A 37 -8.02 -6.60 -2.59
C MET A 37 -7.64 -8.08 -2.75
N LYS A 38 -8.43 -8.86 -3.50
CA LYS A 38 -8.10 -10.27 -3.79
C LYS A 38 -6.72 -10.41 -4.44
N ASN A 39 -6.39 -9.55 -5.40
CA ASN A 39 -5.10 -9.56 -6.06
C ASN A 39 -3.95 -9.12 -5.15
N TYR A 40 -4.15 -8.06 -4.34
CA TYR A 40 -3.15 -7.64 -3.36
C TYR A 40 -2.88 -8.72 -2.30
N LEU A 41 -3.91 -9.37 -1.76
CA LEU A 41 -3.76 -10.49 -0.82
C LEU A 41 -3.05 -11.68 -1.45
N LYS A 42 -3.33 -11.98 -2.72
CA LYS A 42 -2.61 -13.04 -3.46
C LYS A 42 -1.12 -12.71 -3.63
N LYS A 43 -0.76 -11.45 -3.88
CA LYS A 43 0.64 -11.01 -3.87
C LYS A 43 1.28 -11.16 -2.49
N LEU A 44 0.57 -10.79 -1.42
CA LEU A 44 1.09 -10.97 -0.05
C LEU A 44 1.35 -12.46 0.28
N SER A 45 0.45 -13.37 -0.11
CA SER A 45 0.63 -14.80 0.16
C SER A 45 1.85 -15.41 -0.55
N MET A 46 2.23 -14.88 -1.72
CA MET A 46 3.45 -15.28 -2.45
C MET A 46 4.76 -14.90 -1.72
N TYR A 47 4.70 -14.01 -0.74
CA TYR A 47 5.82 -13.61 0.11
C TYR A 47 5.61 -14.05 1.56
N ARG A 48 4.79 -15.08 1.82
CA ARG A 48 4.53 -15.58 3.19
C ARG A 48 5.81 -15.90 3.96
N GLN A 49 6.82 -16.46 3.29
CA GLN A 49 8.13 -16.77 3.88
C GLN A 49 9.08 -15.55 3.96
N TYR A 50 8.75 -14.45 3.26
CA TYR A 50 9.56 -13.23 3.16
C TYR A 50 8.71 -11.97 3.40
N PRO A 51 8.05 -11.83 4.56
CA PRO A 51 7.05 -10.78 4.79
C PRO A 51 7.63 -9.36 4.85
N LYS A 52 8.97 -9.24 4.89
CA LYS A 52 9.71 -7.98 4.91
C LYS A 52 10.33 -7.59 3.57
N HIS A 53 9.99 -8.31 2.49
CA HIS A 53 10.55 -8.04 1.17
C HIS A 53 10.12 -6.67 0.63
N SER A 54 11.05 -5.93 0.03
CA SER A 54 10.83 -4.56 -0.48
C SER A 54 9.73 -4.46 -1.54
N ASP A 55 9.58 -5.48 -2.40
CA ASP A 55 8.48 -5.58 -3.38
C ASP A 55 7.07 -5.46 -2.79
N LEU A 56 6.89 -5.73 -1.50
CA LEU A 56 5.60 -5.59 -0.84
C LEU A 56 5.26 -4.13 -0.52
N ALA A 57 6.22 -3.20 -0.57
CA ALA A 57 6.00 -1.80 -0.24
C ALA A 57 4.87 -1.18 -1.09
N GLN A 58 4.87 -1.45 -2.40
CA GLN A 58 3.85 -0.90 -3.29
C GLN A 58 2.47 -1.50 -3.04
N VAL A 59 2.41 -2.78 -2.64
CA VAL A 59 1.18 -3.50 -2.31
C VAL A 59 0.54 -2.90 -1.06
N TYR A 60 1.32 -2.75 0.01
CA TYR A 60 0.84 -2.11 1.24
C TYR A 60 0.40 -0.67 0.99
N LYS A 61 1.13 0.09 0.16
CA LYS A 61 0.70 1.43 -0.24
C LYS A 61 -0.64 1.39 -0.98
N ASN A 62 -0.84 0.46 -1.91
CA ASN A 62 -2.09 0.37 -2.65
C ASN A 62 -3.28 -0.04 -1.76
N ILE A 63 -3.08 -0.93 -0.79
CA ILE A 63 -4.09 -1.22 0.23
C ILE A 63 -4.39 0.03 1.06
N GLY A 64 -3.37 0.80 1.44
CA GLY A 64 -3.53 2.07 2.13
C GLY A 64 -4.37 3.08 1.35
N LEU A 65 -4.22 3.14 0.02
CA LEU A 65 -5.05 3.98 -0.85
C LEU A 65 -6.54 3.60 -0.79
N ILE A 66 -6.86 2.31 -0.81
CA ILE A 66 -8.26 1.83 -0.68
C ILE A 66 -8.86 2.29 0.66
N PHE A 67 -8.10 2.15 1.76
CA PHE A 67 -8.58 2.60 3.07
C PHE A 67 -8.71 4.12 3.17
N GLU A 68 -7.88 4.87 2.47
CA GLU A 68 -7.97 6.34 2.42
C GLU A 68 -9.17 6.80 1.57
N GLN A 69 -9.35 6.22 0.39
CA GLN A 69 -10.21 6.76 -0.67
C GLN A 69 -11.62 6.14 -0.69
N ASP A 70 -11.77 4.85 -0.42
CA ASP A 70 -13.08 4.17 -0.48
C ASP A 70 -13.68 3.94 0.90
N VAL A 71 -12.85 3.46 1.84
CA VAL A 71 -13.32 3.14 3.21
C VAL A 71 -13.32 4.38 4.10
N HIS A 72 -12.57 5.42 3.73
CA HIS A 72 -12.37 6.65 4.51
C HIS A 72 -11.86 6.43 5.94
N ASN A 73 -11.12 5.34 6.16
CA ASN A 73 -10.50 5.00 7.44
C ASN A 73 -9.02 5.42 7.45
N TYR A 74 -8.79 6.69 7.80
CA TYR A 74 -7.45 7.28 7.81
C TYR A 74 -6.47 6.62 8.78
N PRO A 75 -6.86 6.21 10.01
CA PRO A 75 -5.97 5.44 10.88
C PRO A 75 -5.43 4.15 10.25
N ILE A 76 -6.30 3.38 9.57
CA ILE A 76 -5.89 2.14 8.92
C ILE A 76 -5.03 2.43 7.68
N ALA A 77 -5.41 3.42 6.86
CA ALA A 77 -4.58 3.83 5.71
C ALA A 77 -3.16 4.24 6.14
N LEU A 78 -3.06 4.97 7.26
CA LEU A 78 -1.79 5.42 7.83
C LEU A 78 -0.88 4.25 8.25
N SER A 79 -1.45 3.19 8.85
CA SER A 79 -0.65 2.02 9.25
C SER A 79 -0.08 1.29 8.04
N PHE A 80 -0.85 1.17 6.96
CA PHE A 80 -0.41 0.58 5.70
C PHE A 80 0.68 1.41 5.01
N TYR A 81 0.56 2.73 4.97
CA TYR A 81 1.63 3.58 4.42
C TYR A 81 2.92 3.50 5.24
N LYS A 82 2.83 3.47 6.59
CA LYS A 82 4.01 3.28 7.44
C LYS A 82 4.68 1.95 7.15
N ARG A 83 3.90 0.87 7.03
CA ARG A 83 4.42 -0.45 6.67
C ARG A 83 5.13 -0.43 5.32
N ALA A 84 4.58 0.26 4.33
CA ALA A 84 5.23 0.43 3.03
C ALA A 84 6.59 1.14 3.14
N VAL A 85 6.72 2.16 3.99
CA VAL A 85 7.98 2.90 4.22
C VAL A 85 9.02 2.05 4.98
N GLU A 86 8.58 1.19 5.91
CA GLU A 86 9.47 0.26 6.64
C GLU A 86 10.17 -0.72 5.71
N LEU A 87 9.45 -1.19 4.68
CA LEU A 87 9.93 -2.20 3.73
C LEU A 87 10.93 -1.65 2.70
N ILE A 88 11.06 -0.33 2.58
CA ILE A 88 12.03 0.29 1.68
C ILE A 88 13.33 0.56 2.45
N PRO A 89 14.44 -0.15 2.13
CA PRO A 89 15.69 -0.01 2.88
C PRO A 89 16.31 1.38 2.70
N ASN A 90 16.40 1.86 1.45
CA ASN A 90 16.97 3.16 1.13
C ASN A 90 15.96 4.28 1.36
N LYS A 91 16.20 5.12 2.37
CA LYS A 91 15.30 6.23 2.72
C LYS A 91 15.31 7.38 1.72
N LYS A 92 16.29 7.44 0.81
CA LYS A 92 16.34 8.39 -0.32
C LYS A 92 15.63 7.84 -1.57
N HIS A 93 15.17 6.59 -1.56
CA HIS A 93 14.45 6.02 -2.70
C HIS A 93 13.17 6.81 -2.99
N PRO A 94 12.84 7.09 -4.27
CA PRO A 94 11.66 7.90 -4.64
C PRO A 94 10.35 7.42 -4.01
N HIS A 95 10.10 6.11 -4.00
CA HIS A 95 8.92 5.54 -3.32
C HIS A 95 8.89 5.83 -1.81
N CYS A 96 10.03 5.81 -1.11
CA CYS A 96 10.06 6.10 0.32
C CYS A 96 9.69 7.57 0.58
N ILE A 97 10.24 8.48 -0.23
CA ILE A 97 9.92 9.92 -0.15
C ILE A 97 8.43 10.14 -0.44
N LEU A 98 7.91 9.55 -1.52
CA LEU A 98 6.51 9.65 -1.90
C LEU A 98 5.58 9.15 -0.78
N TYR A 99 5.84 7.97 -0.22
CA TYR A 99 4.97 7.39 0.80
C TYR A 99 5.03 8.18 2.12
N LYS A 100 6.19 8.75 2.48
CA LYS A 100 6.31 9.69 3.59
C LYS A 100 5.50 10.97 3.36
N ASN A 101 5.47 11.48 2.13
CA ASN A 101 4.63 12.63 1.77
C ASN A 101 3.14 12.29 1.89
N MET A 102 2.73 11.11 1.42
CA MET A 102 1.34 10.62 1.59
C MET A 102 0.95 10.54 3.07
N ILE A 103 1.82 10.01 3.93
CA ILE A 103 1.63 9.98 5.39
C ILE A 103 1.42 11.40 5.94
N LYS A 104 2.29 12.35 5.58
CA LYS A 104 2.20 13.74 6.04
C LYS A 104 0.90 14.40 5.59
N MET A 105 0.50 14.22 4.33
CA MET A 105 -0.78 14.73 3.82
C MET A 105 -1.98 14.14 4.55
N LEU A 106 -1.98 12.83 4.80
CA LEU A 106 -3.07 12.15 5.49
C LEU A 106 -3.20 12.64 6.95
N GLN A 107 -2.08 12.83 7.65
CA GLN A 107 -2.05 13.41 9.00
C GLN A 107 -2.62 14.83 9.03
N LEU A 108 -2.32 15.65 8.02
CA LEU A 108 -2.90 16.99 7.89
C LEU A 108 -4.42 16.93 7.67
N LYS A 109 -4.90 16.03 6.81
CA LYS A 109 -6.35 15.79 6.62
C LYS A 109 -7.04 15.40 7.93
N MET A 110 -6.44 14.48 8.70
CA MET A 110 -6.94 14.06 10.01
C MET A 110 -7.01 15.23 11.00
N LYS A 111 -5.94 16.03 11.11
CA LYS A 111 -5.88 17.20 12.00
C LYS A 111 -6.94 18.23 11.62
N LYS A 112 -7.12 18.52 10.33
CA LYS A 112 -8.16 19.44 9.84
C LYS A 112 -9.56 18.95 10.20
N LYS A 113 -9.86 17.67 9.97
CA LYS A 113 -11.14 17.05 10.33
C LYS A 113 -11.43 17.15 11.84
N LEU A 114 -10.41 16.94 12.67
CA LEU A 114 -10.53 17.07 14.12
C LEU A 114 -10.80 18.52 14.55
N MET A 115 -10.09 19.50 13.97
CA MET A 115 -10.32 20.92 14.28
C MET A 115 -11.73 21.37 13.90
N ILE A 116 -12.24 20.93 12.74
CA ILE A 116 -13.61 21.23 12.32
C ILE A 116 -14.62 20.64 13.29
N ARG A 117 -14.44 19.36 13.68
CA ARG A 117 -15.32 18.72 14.68
C ARG A 117 -15.34 19.48 16.01
N LYS A 118 -14.18 19.89 16.52
CA LYS A 118 -14.08 20.68 17.76
C LYS A 118 -14.83 22.02 17.65
N LYS A 119 -14.70 22.73 16.53
CA LYS A 119 -15.43 23.97 16.29
C LYS A 119 -16.94 23.77 16.26
N ILE A 120 -17.41 22.69 15.62
CA ILE A 120 -18.84 22.37 15.55
C ILE A 120 -19.41 22.09 16.95
N ILE A 121 -18.69 21.33 17.79
CA ILE A 121 -19.12 21.05 19.17
C ILE A 121 -19.31 22.36 19.95
N ILE A 122 -18.32 23.25 19.91
CA ILE A 122 -18.38 24.56 20.58
C ILE A 122 -19.54 25.45 20.08
N LEU A 123 -20.02 25.28 18.84
CA LEU A 123 -21.12 26.06 18.28
C LEU A 123 -22.51 25.50 18.63
N ILE A 124 -22.58 24.27 19.12
CA ILE A 124 -23.84 23.58 19.46
C ILE A 124 -24.07 23.58 20.98
N ASP A 125 -23.02 23.82 21.77
CA ASP A 125 -23.07 24.11 23.21
C ASP A 125 -23.39 25.60 23.47
#